data_AF-A0A6G0WWK1-F1
#
_entry.id   AF-A0A6G0WWK1-F1
#
_cell.length_a   1.000
_cell.length_b   1.000
_cell.length_c   1.000
_cell.angle_alpha   90.00
_cell.angle_beta   90.00
_cell.angle_gamma   90.00
#
_symmetry.space_group_name_H-M   'P 1'
#
loop_
_entity.id
_entity.type
_entity.pdbx_description
1 polymer ?
#
loop_
_entity_poly.entity_id
_entity_poly.type
_entity_poly.pdbx_seq_one_letter_code
_entity_poly.pdbx_strand_id
1 'polypeptide(L)'
;MREEGLTPASMAFYGEVFFTSIGLKSAVVLTGIPLDLQTSFVHGVVEASGVLELNILSLVTIGQVSTSAFDFTGHLALVNNQHPLARRVIETFSTRMPLQVSERLLAQFLDYPISLDECTEADGMMEVGYFDALSNKLVTSYCAMNTPSHRQLVNKHFRGYTEKLTPVMKLRVEATLI
;
A
#
# COMPACT_ATOMS: atom_id res chain seq x y z
N MET A 1 31.54 1.62 -0.17
CA MET A 1 30.66 0.47 -0.42
C MET A 1 29.23 0.99 -0.46
N ARG A 2 28.68 1.16 -1.68
CA ARG A 2 27.24 1.35 -1.88
C ARG A 2 26.66 -0.05 -2.00
N GLU A 3 26.49 -0.72 -0.87
CA GLU A 3 26.03 -2.12 -0.80
C GLU A 3 24.52 -2.16 -0.94
N GLU A 4 24.08 -2.69 -2.09
CA GLU A 4 22.86 -3.50 -2.38
C GLU A 4 21.49 -3.11 -1.83
N GLY A 5 21.36 -2.01 -1.10
CA GLY A 5 20.10 -1.45 -0.69
C GLY A 5 19.60 -0.43 -1.70
N LEU A 6 18.38 -0.66 -2.19
CA LEU A 6 17.44 0.42 -2.46
C LEU A 6 17.66 1.22 -3.78
N THR A 7 17.77 0.58 -4.94
CA THR A 7 17.29 1.23 -6.18
C THR A 7 15.75 1.07 -6.26
N PRO A 8 15.00 1.81 -7.11
CA PRO A 8 13.57 1.51 -7.33
C PRO A 8 13.31 0.05 -7.73
N ALA A 9 14.24 -0.58 -8.46
CA ALA A 9 14.21 -2.01 -8.75
C ALA A 9 14.42 -2.88 -7.49
N SER A 10 15.21 -2.40 -6.52
CA SER A 10 15.37 -3.01 -5.19
C SER A 10 14.22 -2.68 -4.23
N MET A 11 13.37 -1.70 -4.52
CA MET A 11 12.11 -1.48 -3.79
C MET A 11 10.99 -2.38 -4.29
N ALA A 12 11.21 -3.19 -5.35
CA ALA A 12 10.27 -4.24 -5.74
C ALA A 12 10.02 -5.27 -4.62
N PHE A 13 10.93 -5.38 -3.64
CA PHE A 13 10.71 -6.13 -2.41
C PHE A 13 9.60 -5.52 -1.53
N TYR A 14 9.36 -4.21 -1.64
CA TYR A 14 8.21 -3.51 -1.08
C TYR A 14 7.19 -3.26 -2.18
N GLY A 15 6.45 -4.31 -2.54
CA GLY A 15 5.53 -4.27 -3.67
C GLY A 15 4.55 -3.11 -3.65
N GLU A 16 4.08 -2.72 -2.47
CA GLU A 16 3.19 -1.57 -2.29
C GLU A 16 3.82 -0.24 -2.72
N VAL A 17 5.10 -0.03 -2.41
CA VAL A 17 5.85 1.17 -2.82
C VAL A 17 6.03 1.17 -4.33
N PHE A 18 6.37 0.01 -4.91
CA PHE A 18 6.48 -0.13 -6.36
C PHE A 18 5.13 0.11 -7.07
N PHE A 19 4.04 -0.47 -6.59
CA PHE A 19 2.70 -0.24 -7.15
C PHE A 19 2.27 1.21 -7.03
N THR A 20 2.64 1.89 -5.94
CA THR A 20 2.40 3.32 -5.77
C THR A 20 3.25 4.13 -6.77
N SER A 21 4.54 3.83 -6.97
CA SER A 21 5.43 4.60 -7.84
C SER A 21 5.04 4.54 -9.32
N ILE A 22 4.45 3.43 -9.79
CA ILE A 22 3.95 3.31 -11.16
C ILE A 22 2.48 3.75 -11.31
N GLY A 23 1.85 4.26 -10.24
CA GLY A 23 0.50 4.82 -10.29
C GLY A 23 -0.64 3.81 -10.26
N LEU A 24 -0.42 2.58 -9.77
CA LEU A 24 -1.52 1.65 -9.45
C LEU A 24 -2.24 2.07 -8.17
N LYS A 25 -1.47 2.49 -7.16
CA LYS A 25 -1.99 2.95 -5.87
C LYS A 25 -1.81 4.46 -5.77
N SER A 26 -2.75 5.12 -5.10
CA SER A 26 -2.61 6.55 -4.84
C SER A 26 -1.62 6.84 -3.70
N ALA A 27 -1.55 5.93 -2.73
CA ALA A 27 -0.59 5.98 -1.64
C ALA A 27 -0.32 4.60 -1.05
N VAL A 28 0.77 4.52 -0.28
CA VAL A 28 1.08 3.43 0.64
C VAL A 28 1.40 4.02 2.01
N VAL A 29 0.88 3.40 3.08
CA VAL A 29 1.24 3.75 4.46
C VAL A 29 2.36 2.83 4.92
N LEU A 30 3.41 3.42 5.47
CA LEU A 30 4.55 2.70 6.04
C LEU A 30 4.25 2.44 7.51
N THR A 31 3.58 1.33 7.78
CA THR A 31 3.19 0.92 9.15
C THR A 31 4.31 0.15 9.86
N GLY A 32 4.22 0.06 11.18
CA GLY A 32 5.14 -0.75 12.00
C GLY A 32 6.51 -0.09 12.27
N ILE A 33 6.69 1.19 11.94
CA ILE A 33 7.90 1.95 12.25
C ILE A 33 7.71 2.68 13.58
N PRO A 34 8.48 2.35 14.63
CA PRO A 34 8.42 3.09 15.90
C PRO A 34 8.68 4.59 15.71
N LEU A 35 7.92 5.44 16.39
CA LEU A 35 7.97 6.91 16.22
C LEU A 35 9.38 7.49 16.43
N ASP A 36 10.11 6.96 17.40
CA ASP A 36 11.49 7.34 17.73
C ASP A 36 12.51 6.92 16.67
N LEU A 37 12.19 5.91 15.86
CA LEU A 37 13.04 5.42 14.77
C LEU A 37 12.68 6.02 13.40
N GLN A 38 11.58 6.78 13.29
CA GLN A 38 11.11 7.29 12.00
C GLN A 38 12.15 8.15 11.28
N THR A 39 12.84 9.05 11.97
CA THR A 39 13.88 9.87 11.34
C THR A 39 15.00 9.01 10.75
N SER A 40 15.46 8.00 11.50
CA SER A 40 16.47 7.07 11.02
C SER A 40 15.98 6.24 9.84
N PHE A 41 14.71 5.82 9.85
CA PHE A 41 14.08 5.09 8.75
C PHE A 41 13.96 5.95 7.49
N VAL A 42 13.54 7.21 7.62
CA VAL A 42 13.43 8.14 6.49
C VAL A 42 14.80 8.32 5.82
N HIS A 43 15.85 8.63 6.58
CA HIS A 43 17.18 8.82 6.00
C HIS A 43 17.78 7.51 5.45
N GLY A 44 17.75 6.44 6.25
CA GLY A 44 18.43 5.19 5.94
C GLY A 44 17.71 4.27 4.95
N VAL A 45 16.40 4.47 4.74
CA VAL A 45 15.59 3.62 3.87
C VAL A 45 14.90 4.44 2.78
N VAL A 46 14.11 5.46 3.13
CA VAL A 46 13.30 6.19 2.14
C VAL A 46 14.18 7.06 1.25
N GLU A 47 14.97 7.96 1.82
CA GLU A 47 15.85 8.87 1.07
C GLU A 47 16.98 8.09 0.39
N ALA A 48 17.64 7.18 1.12
CA ALA A 48 18.67 6.32 0.58
C ALA A 48 18.21 5.48 -0.62
N SER A 49 16.90 5.24 -0.75
CA SER A 49 16.35 4.54 -1.92
C SER A 49 16.31 5.32 -3.23
N GLY A 50 16.47 6.64 -3.15
CA GLY A 50 16.25 7.54 -4.28
C GLY A 50 14.79 7.59 -4.76
N VAL A 51 13.82 6.96 -4.08
CA VAL A 51 12.42 6.92 -4.53
C VAL A 51 11.79 8.32 -4.61
N LEU A 52 12.24 9.26 -3.77
CA LEU A 52 11.79 10.65 -3.78
C LEU A 52 12.41 11.46 -4.94
N GLU A 53 13.59 11.08 -5.44
CA GLU A 53 14.27 11.75 -6.55
C GLU A 53 13.54 11.56 -7.88
N LEU A 54 12.67 10.55 -7.96
CA LEU A 54 11.80 10.31 -9.12
C LEU A 54 10.75 11.41 -9.31
N ASN A 55 10.51 12.27 -8.31
CA ASN A 55 9.48 13.32 -8.31
C ASN A 55 8.04 12.82 -8.60
N ILE A 56 7.82 11.50 -8.49
CA ILE A 56 6.48 10.88 -8.60
C ILE A 56 5.86 10.73 -7.21
N LEU A 57 6.67 10.41 -6.20
CA LEU A 57 6.22 10.21 -4.83
C LEU A 57 6.58 11.39 -3.93
N SER A 58 5.70 11.70 -2.99
CA SER A 58 5.99 12.56 -1.84
C SER A 58 5.83 11.79 -0.55
N LEU A 59 6.78 12.00 0.37
CA LEU A 59 6.68 11.53 1.74
C LEU A 59 5.80 12.49 2.55
N VAL A 60 4.79 11.95 3.22
CA VAL A 60 3.84 12.68 4.06
C VAL A 60 3.82 12.05 5.44
N THR A 61 3.98 12.87 6.49
CA THR A 61 3.62 12.47 7.85
C THR A 61 2.12 12.66 8.00
N ILE A 62 1.41 11.59 8.31
CA ILE A 62 -0.04 11.60 8.52
C ILE A 62 -0.34 12.38 9.81
N GLY A 63 -1.20 13.37 9.70
CA GLY A 63 -1.73 14.17 10.80
C GLY A 63 -2.77 13.39 11.61
N GLN A 64 -3.75 14.07 12.19
CA GLN A 64 -4.70 13.42 13.12
C GLN A 64 -5.80 12.64 12.38
N VAL A 65 -5.42 11.58 11.66
CA VAL A 65 -6.32 10.71 10.89
C VAL A 65 -6.45 9.36 11.56
N SER A 66 -7.68 8.90 11.72
CA SER A 66 -7.97 7.55 12.24
C SER A 66 -9.11 6.91 11.45
N THR A 67 -9.18 5.59 11.51
CA THR A 67 -10.38 4.82 11.17
C THR A 67 -10.98 4.23 12.44
N SER A 68 -12.03 3.42 12.32
CA SER A 68 -12.54 2.63 13.45
C SER A 68 -11.54 1.57 13.94
N ALA A 69 -10.63 1.10 13.06
CA ALA A 69 -9.70 0.03 13.39
C ALA A 69 -8.28 0.50 13.72
N PHE A 70 -7.87 1.68 13.24
CA PHE A 70 -6.47 2.09 13.34
C PHE A 70 -6.28 3.61 13.46
N ASP A 71 -5.31 4.02 14.28
CA ASP A 71 -4.87 5.42 14.38
C ASP A 71 -3.60 5.63 13.54
N PHE A 72 -3.73 6.42 12.47
CA PHE A 72 -2.63 6.70 11.55
C PHE A 72 -1.80 7.91 11.98
N THR A 73 -2.13 8.55 13.11
CA THR A 73 -1.44 9.75 13.55
C THR A 73 0.06 9.54 13.67
N GLY A 74 0.84 10.41 13.02
CA GLY A 74 2.29 10.36 13.00
C GLY A 74 2.89 9.26 12.12
N HIS A 75 2.09 8.40 11.48
CA HIS A 75 2.61 7.42 10.53
C HIS A 75 3.13 8.11 9.26
N LEU A 76 3.96 7.40 8.51
CA LEU A 76 4.49 7.89 7.24
C LEU A 76 3.69 7.28 6.08
N ALA A 77 3.47 8.08 5.03
CA ALA A 77 2.90 7.61 3.77
C ALA A 77 3.73 8.12 2.60
N LEU A 78 3.84 7.30 1.56
CA LEU A 78 4.28 7.74 0.24
C LEU A 78 3.04 7.92 -0.63
N VAL A 79 2.86 9.14 -1.16
CA VAL A 79 1.73 9.50 -2.01
C VAL A 79 2.22 9.71 -3.43
N ASN A 80 1.57 9.09 -4.41
CA ASN A 80 1.83 9.36 -5.82
C ASN A 80 1.16 10.67 -6.23
N ASN A 81 1.96 11.70 -6.53
CA ASN A 81 1.50 13.04 -6.89
C ASN A 81 0.77 13.12 -8.24
N GLN A 82 0.95 12.12 -9.10
CA GLN A 82 0.35 12.04 -10.42
C GLN A 82 -0.94 11.22 -10.43
N HIS A 83 -1.27 10.54 -9.33
CA HIS A 83 -2.49 9.75 -9.23
C HIS A 83 -3.73 10.66 -9.17
N PRO A 84 -4.86 10.31 -9.81
CA PRO A 84 -6.09 11.13 -9.78
C PRO A 84 -6.61 11.47 -8.37
N LEU A 85 -6.30 10.62 -7.38
CA LEU A 85 -6.69 10.80 -5.98
C LEU A 85 -5.66 11.58 -5.14
N ALA A 86 -4.48 11.91 -5.68
CA ALA A 86 -3.35 12.45 -4.93
C ALA A 86 -3.73 13.64 -4.05
N ARG A 87 -4.42 14.63 -4.64
CA ARG A 87 -4.86 15.82 -3.92
C ARG A 87 -5.73 15.48 -2.71
N ARG A 88 -6.71 14.60 -2.90
CA ARG A 88 -7.65 14.20 -1.84
C ARG A 88 -6.93 13.42 -0.73
N VAL A 89 -5.97 12.58 -1.10
CA VAL A 89 -5.13 11.86 -0.13
C VAL A 89 -4.28 12.83 0.68
N ILE A 90 -3.57 13.76 0.03
CA ILE A 90 -2.71 14.75 0.70
C ILE A 90 -3.55 15.63 1.63
N GLU A 91 -4.69 16.14 1.18
CA GLU A 91 -5.60 16.95 2.01
C GLU A 91 -6.09 16.17 3.23
N THR A 92 -6.43 14.89 3.06
CA THR A 92 -6.87 14.03 4.17
C THR A 92 -5.71 13.76 5.14
N PHE A 93 -4.58 13.27 4.63
CA PHE A 93 -3.43 12.86 5.45
C PHE A 93 -2.74 14.05 6.12
N SER A 94 -2.83 15.26 5.58
CA SER A 94 -2.17 16.45 6.14
C SER A 94 -3.07 17.23 7.11
N THR A 95 -4.24 16.68 7.49
CA THR A 95 -5.15 17.36 8.43
C THR A 95 -4.50 17.55 9.80
N ARG A 96 -4.68 18.74 10.37
CA ARG A 96 -4.27 19.05 11.75
C ARG A 96 -5.35 18.79 12.78
N MET A 97 -6.60 18.68 12.32
CA MET A 97 -7.76 18.42 13.16
C MET A 97 -8.07 16.93 13.16
N PRO A 98 -8.57 16.37 14.28
CA PRO A 98 -9.01 14.98 14.32
C PRO A 98 -10.02 14.71 13.21
N LEU A 99 -9.69 13.75 12.36
CA LEU A 99 -10.51 13.31 11.25
C LEU A 99 -10.65 11.79 11.30
N GLN A 100 -11.88 11.34 11.53
CA GLN A 100 -12.21 9.93 11.40
C GLN A 100 -12.67 9.66 9.98
N VAL A 101 -11.93 8.82 9.25
CA VAL A 101 -12.28 8.37 7.90
C VAL A 101 -12.84 6.96 7.95
N SER A 102 -13.70 6.62 6.99
CA SER A 102 -14.20 5.25 6.88
C SER A 102 -13.14 4.31 6.31
N GLU A 103 -13.21 3.03 6.68
CA GLU A 103 -12.37 1.98 6.11
C GLU A 103 -12.54 1.90 4.59
N ARG A 104 -13.76 2.12 4.08
CA ARG A 104 -14.01 2.20 2.63
C ARG A 104 -13.23 3.34 1.95
N LEU A 105 -13.16 4.51 2.57
CA LEU A 105 -12.40 5.61 1.99
C LEU A 105 -10.90 5.31 2.02
N LEU A 106 -10.41 4.74 3.13
CA LEU A 106 -9.02 4.34 3.24
C LEU A 106 -8.65 3.26 2.22
N ALA A 107 -9.50 2.24 2.05
CA ALA A 107 -9.33 1.20 1.04
C ALA A 107 -9.26 1.78 -0.38
N GLN A 108 -10.02 2.84 -0.68
CA GLN A 108 -9.90 3.54 -1.97
C GLN A 108 -8.57 4.26 -2.14
N PHE A 109 -8.05 4.90 -1.09
CA PHE A 109 -6.74 5.57 -1.16
C PHE A 109 -5.60 4.57 -1.30
N LEU A 110 -5.68 3.46 -0.58
CA LEU A 110 -4.69 2.40 -0.58
C LEU A 110 -4.97 1.30 -1.60
N ASP A 111 -5.94 1.54 -2.50
CA ASP A 111 -6.36 0.61 -3.57
C ASP A 111 -6.53 -0.84 -3.08
N TYR A 112 -7.13 -1.02 -1.90
CA TYR A 112 -7.54 -2.34 -1.45
C TYR A 112 -8.92 -2.66 -2.03
N PRO A 113 -9.12 -3.87 -2.62
CA PRO A 113 -10.39 -4.23 -3.25
C PRO A 113 -11.54 -4.42 -2.25
N ILE A 114 -11.21 -4.51 -0.97
CA ILE A 114 -12.11 -4.80 0.14
C ILE A 114 -11.73 -3.85 1.28
N SER A 115 -12.73 -3.27 1.93
CA SER A 115 -12.51 -2.48 3.14
C SER A 115 -12.65 -3.32 4.39
N LEU A 116 -11.92 -2.94 5.45
CA LEU A 116 -11.84 -3.75 6.66
C LEU A 116 -13.18 -3.86 7.40
N ASP A 117 -14.06 -2.86 7.26
CA ASP A 117 -15.43 -2.88 7.81
C ASP A 117 -16.36 -3.88 7.10
N GLU A 118 -15.96 -4.41 5.94
CA GLU A 118 -16.67 -5.49 5.23
C GLU A 118 -16.19 -6.88 5.65
N CYS A 119 -15.09 -6.97 6.42
CA CYS A 119 -14.57 -8.22 6.96
C CYS A 119 -15.20 -8.51 8.33
N THR A 120 -15.95 -9.61 8.44
CA THR A 120 -16.55 -10.07 9.70
C THR A 120 -16.04 -11.48 10.01
N GLU A 121 -15.84 -11.84 11.27
CA GLU A 121 -15.29 -13.16 11.62
C GLU A 121 -16.20 -14.35 11.25
N ALA A 122 -17.46 -14.08 10.86
CA ALA A 122 -18.49 -15.10 10.70
C ALA A 122 -18.27 -16.07 9.52
N ASP A 123 -17.71 -15.62 8.39
CA ASP A 123 -17.59 -16.43 7.17
C ASP A 123 -16.15 -16.92 6.89
N GLY A 124 -15.25 -16.75 7.85
CA GLY A 124 -13.83 -17.07 7.72
C GLY A 124 -13.06 -16.09 6.83
N MET A 125 -11.84 -15.78 7.24
CA MET A 125 -10.97 -14.86 6.49
C MET A 125 -9.99 -15.64 5.62
N MET A 126 -9.49 -14.98 4.58
CA MET A 126 -8.40 -15.47 3.76
C MET A 126 -7.34 -14.38 3.60
N GLU A 127 -6.08 -14.77 3.67
CA GLU A 127 -4.95 -13.94 3.28
C GLU A 127 -4.71 -14.09 1.78
N VAL A 128 -4.77 -12.99 1.04
CA VAL A 128 -4.52 -12.92 -0.39
C VAL A 128 -3.12 -12.39 -0.62
N GLY A 129 -2.24 -13.20 -1.20
CA GLY A 129 -0.87 -12.83 -1.54
C GLY A 129 -0.69 -12.62 -3.04
N TYR A 130 -0.05 -11.52 -3.43
CA TYR A 130 0.42 -11.29 -4.80
C TYR A 130 1.91 -11.57 -4.88
N PHE A 131 2.29 -12.41 -5.84
CA PHE A 131 3.66 -12.87 -6.03
C PHE A 131 4.16 -12.43 -7.41
N ASP A 132 5.44 -12.10 -7.48
CA ASP A 132 6.14 -12.09 -8.76
C ASP A 132 6.33 -13.55 -9.20
N ALA A 133 5.67 -13.93 -10.30
CA ALA A 133 5.64 -15.29 -10.81
C ALA A 133 7.02 -15.77 -11.31
N LEU A 134 7.95 -14.86 -11.62
CA LEU A 134 9.28 -15.23 -12.08
C LEU A 134 10.23 -15.53 -10.92
N SER A 135 10.24 -14.67 -9.90
CA SER A 135 11.11 -14.84 -8.72
C SER A 135 10.47 -15.62 -7.57
N ASN A 136 9.16 -15.88 -7.65
CA ASN A 136 8.32 -16.47 -6.60
C ASN A 136 8.37 -15.70 -5.26
N LYS A 137 8.65 -14.40 -5.29
CA LYS A 137 8.67 -13.55 -4.10
C LYS A 137 7.27 -12.96 -3.86
N LEU A 138 6.86 -12.93 -2.59
CA LEU A 138 5.67 -12.19 -2.17
C LEU A 138 5.95 -10.69 -2.35
N VAL A 139 5.00 -9.99 -2.97
CA VAL A 139 5.09 -8.58 -3.34
C VAL A 139 4.20 -7.74 -2.42
N THR A 140 2.96 -8.17 -2.20
CA THR A 140 2.06 -7.62 -1.18
C THR A 140 1.08 -8.69 -0.75
N SER A 141 0.45 -8.50 0.40
CA SER A 141 -0.68 -9.30 0.84
C SER A 141 -1.73 -8.46 1.55
N TYR A 142 -2.95 -8.95 1.58
CA TYR A 142 -4.05 -8.32 2.30
C TYR A 142 -5.12 -9.35 2.65
N CYS A 143 -5.90 -9.06 3.69
CA CYS A 143 -6.99 -9.92 4.11
C CYS A 143 -8.27 -9.67 3.28
N ALA A 144 -9.04 -10.73 3.10
CA ALA A 144 -10.35 -10.72 2.46
C ALA A 144 -11.26 -11.74 3.13
N MET A 145 -12.57 -11.59 2.97
CA MET A 145 -13.52 -12.64 3.36
C MET A 145 -13.47 -13.81 2.39
N ASN A 146 -13.62 -15.04 2.90
CA ASN A 146 -13.74 -16.23 2.08
C ASN A 146 -15.16 -16.38 1.47
N THR A 147 -15.67 -15.32 0.85
CA THR A 147 -17.01 -15.29 0.23
C THR A 147 -16.90 -15.19 -1.30
N PRO A 148 -17.92 -15.66 -2.06
CA PRO A 148 -17.92 -15.53 -3.52
C PRO A 148 -17.78 -14.08 -4.01
N SER A 149 -18.41 -13.11 -3.31
CA SER A 149 -18.33 -11.69 -3.66
C SER A 149 -16.92 -11.13 -3.51
N HIS A 150 -16.24 -11.41 -2.39
CA HIS A 150 -14.87 -10.92 -2.16
C HIS A 150 -13.88 -11.60 -3.12
N ARG A 151 -14.05 -12.90 -3.42
CA ARG A 151 -13.25 -13.59 -4.45
C ARG A 151 -13.39 -12.94 -5.83
N GLN A 152 -14.58 -12.46 -6.20
CA GLN A 152 -14.77 -11.71 -7.45
C GLN A 152 -14.04 -10.37 -7.46
N LEU A 153 -14.06 -9.62 -6.34
CA LEU A 153 -13.34 -8.36 -6.19
C LEU A 153 -11.83 -8.56 -6.28
N VAL A 154 -11.29 -9.57 -5.57
CA VAL A 154 -9.86 -9.96 -5.64
C VAL A 154 -9.45 -10.27 -7.08
N ASN A 155 -10.23 -11.08 -7.80
CA ASN A 155 -9.94 -11.44 -9.19
C ASN A 155 -10.03 -10.25 -10.15
N LYS A 156 -10.95 -9.32 -9.91
CA LYS A 156 -11.05 -8.08 -10.70
C LYS A 156 -9.83 -7.19 -10.48
N HIS A 157 -9.45 -6.99 -9.23
CA HIS A 157 -8.28 -6.21 -8.85
C HIS A 157 -6.98 -6.80 -9.41
N PHE A 158 -6.77 -8.12 -9.25
CA PHE A 158 -5.62 -8.83 -9.78
C PHE A 158 -5.47 -8.68 -11.30
N ARG A 159 -6.57 -8.78 -12.06
CA ARG A 159 -6.55 -8.58 -13.52
C ARG A 159 -6.13 -7.16 -13.88
N GLY A 160 -6.71 -6.15 -13.23
CA GLY A 160 -6.34 -4.75 -13.46
C GLY A 160 -4.87 -4.47 -13.20
N TYR A 161 -4.27 -5.11 -12.20
CA TYR A 161 -2.84 -5.00 -11.92
C TYR A 161 -2.00 -5.71 -12.98
N THR A 162 -2.36 -6.94 -13.32
CA THR A 162 -1.63 -7.75 -14.30
C THR A 162 -1.56 -7.07 -15.67
N GLU A 163 -2.65 -6.44 -16.12
CA GLU A 163 -2.71 -5.72 -17.39
C GLU A 163 -1.75 -4.53 -17.44
N LYS A 164 -1.62 -3.80 -16.34
CA LYS A 164 -0.74 -2.61 -16.25
C LYS A 164 0.71 -2.98 -15.96
N LEU A 165 0.94 -4.09 -15.28
CA LEU A 165 2.28 -4.55 -14.88
C LEU A 165 3.00 -5.33 -15.96
N THR A 166 2.29 -5.87 -16.97
CA THR A 166 2.94 -6.48 -18.13
C THR A 166 3.44 -5.35 -19.04
N PRO A 167 4.76 -5.07 -19.13
CA PRO A 167 5.87 -6.04 -19.23
C PRO A 167 6.87 -6.07 -18.05
N VAL A 168 6.66 -5.28 -17.00
CA VAL A 168 7.60 -5.07 -15.88
C VAL A 168 7.60 -6.21 -14.87
N MET A 169 6.42 -6.76 -14.54
CA MET A 169 6.27 -7.83 -13.55
C MET A 169 5.12 -8.76 -13.94
N LYS A 170 5.35 -10.08 -13.85
CA LYS A 170 4.31 -11.06 -14.09
C LYS A 170 3.71 -11.46 -12.74
N LEU A 171 2.50 -11.00 -12.44
CA LEU A 171 1.87 -11.35 -11.16
C LEU A 171 1.22 -12.74 -11.17
N ARG A 172 1.19 -13.34 -9.99
CA ARG A 172 0.40 -14.51 -9.61
C ARG A 172 -0.29 -14.22 -8.28
N VAL A 173 -1.51 -14.73 -8.11
CA VAL A 173 -2.27 -14.59 -6.87
C VAL A 173 -2.39 -15.95 -6.19
N GLU A 174 -2.24 -15.96 -4.87
CA GLU A 174 -2.61 -17.07 -3.99
C GLU A 174 -3.57 -16.57 -2.90
N ALA A 175 -4.42 -17.46 -2.39
CA ALA A 175 -5.29 -17.16 -1.25
C ALA A 175 -5.28 -18.34 -0.27
N THR A 176 -5.00 -18.07 1.00
CA THR A 176 -4.92 -19.07 2.07
C THR A 176 -5.91 -18.73 3.17
N LEU A 177 -6.64 -19.71 3.69
CA LEU A 177 -7.54 -19.51 4.83
C LEU A 177 -6.75 -19.21 6.10
N ILE A 178 -7.24 -18.26 6.90
CA ILE A 178 -6.64 -17.84 8.18
C ILE A 178 -7.65 -17.96 9.33
#